data_AF-A0A5C5V535-F1
#
_entry.id   AF-A0A5C5V535-F1
#
_cell.length_a   1.000
_cell.length_b   1.000
_cell.length_c   1.000
_cell.angle_alpha   90.00
_cell.angle_beta   90.00
_cell.angle_gamma   90.00
#
_symmetry.space_group_name_H-M   'P 1'
#
loop_
_entity.id
_entity.type
_entity.pdbx_description
1 polymer ?
#
loop_
_entity_poly.entity_id
_entity_poly.type
_entity_poly.pdbx_seq_one_letter_code
_entity_poly.pdbx_strand_id
1 'polypeptide(L)'
;MTKYCLLAVFGSFALATIALADEQATRPSNVVLIVSDDQGFADLSCNGVRTPHLDALAAAGTRLTSFYVSWPACTPSRGSLMTGRYPQRNGAYDMTRNEAPDYDHLYDPAAR
;
A
#
# COMPACT_ATOMS: atom_id res chain seq x y z
N MET A 1 -40.22 50.03 -12.21
CA MET A 1 -39.02 49.95 -11.34
C MET A 1 -38.97 48.69 -10.45
N THR A 2 -40.09 48.04 -10.15
CA THR A 2 -40.16 46.85 -9.27
C THR A 2 -39.75 45.52 -9.91
N LYS A 3 -39.71 45.42 -11.24
CA LYS A 3 -39.37 44.17 -11.97
C LYS A 3 -37.87 43.83 -11.99
N TYR A 4 -36.99 44.82 -11.81
CA TYR A 4 -35.53 44.62 -11.83
C TYR A 4 -34.98 44.19 -10.46
N CYS A 5 -35.68 44.46 -9.36
CA CYS A 5 -35.28 44.00 -8.01
C CYS A 5 -35.39 42.48 -7.86
N LEU A 6 -36.39 41.83 -8.46
CA LEU A 6 -36.59 40.38 -8.34
C LEU A 6 -35.54 39.56 -9.10
N LEU A 7 -35.05 40.06 -10.24
CA LEU A 7 -33.95 39.43 -10.99
C LEU A 7 -32.60 39.55 -10.27
N ALA A 8 -32.36 40.63 -9.54
CA ALA A 8 -31.13 40.82 -8.78
C ALA A 8 -30.99 39.85 -7.58
N VAL A 9 -32.13 39.49 -6.95
CA VAL A 9 -32.13 38.59 -5.78
C VAL A 9 -31.85 37.14 -6.17
N PHE A 10 -32.35 36.66 -7.32
CA PHE A 10 -32.06 35.31 -7.81
C PHE A 10 -30.60 35.14 -8.29
N GLY A 11 -30.02 36.17 -8.91
CA GLY A 11 -28.61 36.14 -9.32
C GLY A 11 -27.64 36.07 -8.14
N SER A 12 -27.97 36.72 -7.02
CA SER A 12 -27.10 36.72 -5.84
C SER A 12 -27.14 35.40 -5.04
N PHE A 13 -28.22 34.63 -5.12
CA PHE A 13 -28.31 33.33 -4.45
C PHE A 13 -27.55 32.23 -5.22
N ALA A 14 -27.46 32.35 -6.56
CA ALA A 14 -26.71 31.43 -7.41
C ALA A 14 -25.18 31.63 -7.32
N LEU A 15 -24.69 32.84 -7.00
CA LEU A 15 -23.26 33.06 -6.74
C LEU A 15 -22.83 32.57 -5.35
N ALA A 16 -23.72 32.59 -4.36
CA ALA A 16 -23.40 32.19 -2.99
C ALA A 16 -23.22 30.67 -2.82
N THR A 17 -23.84 29.85 -3.67
CA THR A 17 -23.73 28.38 -3.62
C THR A 17 -22.45 27.84 -4.26
N ILE A 18 -21.79 28.59 -5.14
CA ILE A 18 -20.52 28.18 -5.77
C ILE A 18 -19.33 28.33 -4.79
N ALA A 19 -19.45 29.19 -3.78
CA ALA A 19 -18.37 29.48 -2.83
C ALA A 19 -18.22 28.46 -1.69
N LEU A 20 -19.13 27.48 -1.56
CA LEU A 20 -19.03 26.39 -0.56
C LEU A 20 -18.35 25.13 -1.12
N ALA A 21 -17.75 25.21 -2.31
CA ALA A 21 -16.98 24.13 -2.87
C ALA A 21 -15.56 24.09 -2.25
N ASP A 22 -15.42 23.11 -1.36
CA ASP A 22 -14.23 22.31 -1.10
C ASP A 22 -13.13 22.87 -0.16
N GLU A 23 -13.48 22.98 1.12
CA GLU A 23 -12.50 23.02 2.23
C GLU A 23 -11.94 21.62 2.57
N GLN A 24 -12.19 20.60 1.74
CA GLN A 24 -11.67 19.24 1.94
C GLN A 24 -10.35 19.00 1.21
N ALA A 25 -9.98 19.88 0.28
CA ALA A 25 -8.86 19.71 -0.64
C ALA A 25 -7.44 19.85 -0.04
N THR A 26 -7.31 20.10 1.28
CA THR A 26 -6.00 20.41 1.90
C THR A 26 -5.47 19.34 2.85
N ARG A 27 -6.24 18.29 3.14
CA ARG A 27 -5.72 17.22 4.00
C ARG A 27 -4.83 16.29 3.16
N PRO A 28 -3.58 16.05 3.58
CA PRO A 28 -2.74 15.08 2.89
C PRO A 28 -3.44 13.71 2.92
N SER A 29 -3.36 13.00 1.79
CA SER A 29 -3.90 11.65 1.70
C SER A 29 -3.16 10.73 2.67
N ASN A 30 -3.90 9.89 3.39
CA ASN A 30 -3.29 8.83 4.18
C ASN A 30 -2.81 7.73 3.25
N VAL A 31 -1.61 7.21 3.51
CA VAL A 31 -1.06 6.05 2.79
C VAL A 31 -1.09 4.85 3.71
N VAL A 32 -1.79 3.79 3.32
CA VAL A 32 -1.81 2.50 4.01
C VAL A 32 -1.07 1.49 3.15
N LEU A 33 0.09 1.03 3.61
CA LEU A 33 0.89 0.02 2.94
C LEU A 33 0.65 -1.34 3.60
N ILE A 34 0.07 -2.28 2.85
CA ILE A 34 -0.20 -3.65 3.28
C ILE A 34 0.76 -4.58 2.53
N VAL A 35 1.52 -5.39 3.26
CA VAL A 35 2.48 -6.36 2.72
C VAL A 35 2.25 -7.70 3.39
N SER A 36 2.11 -8.76 2.60
CA SER A 36 2.06 -10.15 3.04
C SER A 36 3.44 -10.79 2.88
N ASP A 37 3.80 -11.69 3.81
CA ASP A 37 5.02 -12.50 3.70
C ASP A 37 4.72 -13.78 2.91
N ASP A 38 5.69 -14.25 2.12
CA ASP A 38 5.62 -15.46 1.29
C ASP A 38 4.41 -15.60 0.33
N GLN A 39 3.76 -14.49 -0.05
CA GLN A 39 2.67 -14.53 -1.02
C GLN A 39 3.17 -14.56 -2.46
N GLY A 40 2.89 -15.66 -3.16
CA GLY A 40 3.15 -15.83 -4.59
C GLY A 40 1.94 -15.53 -5.47
N PHE A 41 2.16 -15.58 -6.79
CA PHE A 41 1.08 -15.37 -7.78
C PHE A 41 -0.04 -16.42 -7.64
N ALA A 42 0.32 -17.65 -7.28
CA ALA A 42 -0.61 -18.78 -7.10
C ALA A 42 -1.61 -18.58 -5.94
N ASP A 43 -1.34 -17.67 -5.01
CA ASP A 43 -2.15 -17.47 -3.80
C ASP A 43 -3.33 -16.49 -4.01
N LEU A 44 -3.63 -16.15 -5.26
CA LEU A 44 -4.66 -15.17 -5.65
C LEU A 44 -5.79 -15.83 -6.46
N SER A 45 -6.93 -15.15 -6.53
CA SER A 45 -8.12 -15.61 -7.28
C SER A 45 -7.91 -15.93 -8.74
N CYS A 46 -6.93 -15.31 -9.40
CA CYS A 46 -6.55 -15.66 -10.77
C CYS A 46 -6.06 -17.12 -10.91
N ASN A 47 -5.67 -17.76 -9.81
CA ASN A 47 -5.24 -19.16 -9.76
C ASN A 47 -6.19 -20.06 -8.94
N GLY A 48 -7.43 -19.60 -8.69
CA GLY A 48 -8.48 -20.41 -8.04
C GLY A 48 -8.58 -20.28 -6.52
N VAL A 49 -7.77 -19.44 -5.88
CA VAL A 49 -7.87 -19.15 -4.43
C VAL A 49 -8.97 -18.13 -4.15
N ARG A 50 -9.77 -18.30 -3.10
CA ARG A 50 -10.86 -17.36 -2.80
C ARG A 50 -10.35 -16.13 -2.04
N THR A 51 -10.15 -15.01 -2.73
CA THR A 51 -9.63 -13.75 -2.17
C THR A 51 -10.55 -12.53 -2.38
N PRO A 52 -11.83 -12.57 -1.94
CA PRO A 52 -12.84 -11.60 -2.33
C PRO A 52 -12.50 -10.13 -1.95
N HIS A 53 -11.79 -9.91 -0.84
CA HIS A 53 -11.39 -8.56 -0.42
C HIS A 53 -10.23 -8.00 -1.25
N LEU A 54 -9.27 -8.85 -1.65
CA LEU A 54 -8.20 -8.43 -2.56
C LEU A 54 -8.72 -8.21 -3.98
N ASP A 55 -9.70 -9.01 -4.40
CA ASP A 55 -10.36 -8.86 -5.71
C ASP A 55 -11.12 -7.53 -5.78
N ALA A 56 -11.86 -7.17 -4.72
CA ALA A 56 -12.54 -5.89 -4.61
C ALA A 56 -11.54 -4.71 -4.64
N LEU A 57 -10.41 -4.83 -3.93
CA LEU A 57 -9.36 -3.82 -3.93
C LEU A 57 -8.74 -3.64 -5.33
N ALA A 58 -8.47 -4.75 -6.03
CA ALA A 58 -7.93 -4.71 -7.38
C ALA A 58 -8.93 -4.13 -8.40
N ALA A 59 -10.23 -4.39 -8.25
CA ALA A 59 -11.28 -3.88 -9.13
C ALA A 59 -11.55 -2.37 -8.91
N ALA A 60 -11.41 -1.88 -7.67
CA ALA A 60 -11.58 -0.47 -7.33
C ALA A 60 -10.34 0.40 -7.63
N GLY A 61 -9.21 -0.23 -7.96
CA GLY A 61 -7.92 0.44 -8.15
C GLY A 61 -7.14 -0.06 -9.36
N THR A 62 -5.82 0.02 -9.25
CA THR A 62 -4.89 -0.42 -10.30
C THR A 62 -4.18 -1.69 -9.86
N ARG A 63 -4.18 -2.72 -10.72
CA ARG A 63 -3.46 -3.98 -10.49
C ARG A 63 -2.20 -4.06 -11.34
N LEU A 64 -1.06 -4.29 -10.69
CA LEU A 64 0.22 -4.54 -11.37
C LEU A 64 0.41 -6.05 -11.54
N THR A 65 0.26 -6.57 -12.76
CA THR A 65 0.38 -8.02 -13.04
C THR A 65 1.82 -8.48 -13.29
N SER A 66 2.74 -7.54 -13.47
CA SER A 66 4.18 -7.79 -13.70
C SER A 66 5.00 -7.06 -12.63
N PHE A 67 4.67 -7.32 -11.36
CA PHE A 67 5.36 -6.74 -10.20
C PHE A 67 6.40 -7.73 -9.67
N TYR A 68 7.65 -7.29 -9.56
CA TYR A 68 8.77 -8.13 -9.14
C TYR A 68 9.43 -7.55 -7.89
N VAL A 69 9.84 -8.44 -6.99
CA VAL A 69 10.75 -8.11 -5.89
C VAL A 69 12.19 -8.08 -6.42
N SER A 70 13.03 -7.26 -5.80
CA SER A 70 14.47 -7.19 -6.13
C SER A 70 15.24 -8.44 -5.70
N TRP A 71 14.69 -9.21 -4.75
CA TRP A 71 15.27 -10.45 -4.23
C TRP A 71 14.17 -11.33 -3.62
N PRO A 72 14.11 -12.64 -3.92
CA PRO A 72 13.08 -13.55 -3.41
C PRO A 72 13.41 -14.05 -1.99
N ALA A 73 13.69 -13.15 -1.06
CA ALA A 73 13.94 -13.47 0.34
C ALA A 73 13.53 -12.30 1.25
N CYS A 74 13.13 -12.61 2.48
CA CYS A 74 12.34 -11.70 3.30
C CYS A 74 13.10 -10.43 3.72
N THR A 75 14.32 -10.56 4.27
CA THR A 75 15.19 -9.43 4.62
C THR A 75 15.57 -8.55 3.42
N PRO A 76 16.15 -9.06 2.32
CA PRO A 76 16.55 -8.23 1.19
C PRO A 76 15.35 -7.57 0.49
N SER A 77 14.22 -8.28 0.35
CA SER A 77 12.99 -7.72 -0.23
C SER A 77 12.46 -6.54 0.58
N ARG A 78 12.34 -6.71 1.91
CA ARG A 78 11.90 -5.64 2.81
C ARG A 78 12.88 -4.48 2.86
N GLY A 79 14.19 -4.77 2.85
CA GLY A 79 15.24 -3.75 2.76
C GLY A 79 15.09 -2.89 1.51
N SER A 80 14.80 -3.50 0.37
CA SER A 80 14.50 -2.76 -0.86
C SER A 80 13.22 -1.94 -0.79
N LEU A 81 12.14 -2.48 -0.23
CA LEU A 81 10.87 -1.78 -0.06
C LEU A 81 11.01 -0.51 0.81
N MET A 82 11.71 -0.60 1.93
CA MET A 82 11.87 0.52 2.87
C MET A 82 12.80 1.62 2.37
N THR A 83 13.78 1.26 1.53
CA THR A 83 14.84 2.19 1.10
C THR A 83 14.70 2.67 -0.33
N GLY A 84 13.85 2.03 -1.14
CA GLY A 84 13.77 2.26 -2.58
C GLY A 84 15.06 1.91 -3.34
N ARG A 85 15.92 1.05 -2.76
CA ARG A 85 17.24 0.70 -3.31
C ARG A 85 17.38 -0.80 -3.46
N TYR A 86 18.13 -1.23 -4.47
CA TYR A 86 18.54 -2.63 -4.61
C TYR A 86 19.33 -3.12 -3.38
N PRO A 87 19.27 -4.42 -3.03
CA PRO A 87 19.95 -4.99 -1.86
C PRO A 87 21.46 -4.67 -1.81
N GLN A 88 22.12 -4.67 -2.97
CA GLN A 88 23.53 -4.32 -3.13
C GLN A 88 23.86 -2.87 -2.71
N ARG A 89 22.85 -1.98 -2.71
CA ARG A 89 22.97 -0.55 -2.39
C ARG A 89 22.44 -0.19 -1.00
N ASN A 90 21.65 -1.06 -0.38
CA ASN A 90 21.12 -0.85 0.98
C ASN A 90 21.82 -1.71 2.04
N GLY A 91 22.63 -2.70 1.64
CA GLY A 91 23.43 -3.53 2.55
C GLY A 91 22.70 -4.77 3.09
N ALA A 92 21.41 -4.92 2.82
CA ALA A 92 20.61 -6.09 3.21
C ALA A 92 20.61 -7.12 2.08
N TYR A 93 21.76 -7.72 1.75
CA TYR A 93 21.90 -8.67 0.63
C TYR A 93 21.90 -10.14 1.06
N ASP A 94 21.64 -10.44 2.34
CA ASP A 94 21.47 -11.79 2.86
C ASP A 94 20.37 -11.79 3.93
N MET A 95 19.94 -12.99 4.33
CA MET A 95 19.07 -13.20 5.47
C MET A 95 19.84 -12.86 6.75
N THR A 96 19.37 -11.85 7.47
CA THR A 96 19.84 -11.64 8.83
C THR A 96 19.44 -12.85 9.65
N ARG A 97 20.42 -13.69 10.02
CA ARG A 97 20.16 -14.82 10.90
C ARG A 97 19.70 -14.26 12.24
N ASN A 98 18.51 -14.67 12.65
CA ASN A 98 18.11 -14.50 14.03
C ASN A 98 18.78 -15.62 14.82
N GLU A 99 19.94 -15.34 15.40
CA GLU A 99 20.64 -16.29 16.25
C GLU A 99 19.92 -16.47 17.61
N ALA A 100 18.92 -15.61 17.95
CA ALA A 100 18.22 -15.64 19.23
C ALA A 100 17.62 -17.01 19.64
N PRO A 101 17.08 -17.85 18.74
CA PRO A 101 16.61 -19.19 19.08
C PRO A 101 17.73 -20.16 19.43
N ASP A 102 18.94 -19.95 18.89
CA ASP A 102 20.11 -20.80 19.07
C ASP A 102 21.11 -20.19 20.08
N TYR A 103 20.80 -19.01 20.65
CA TYR A 103 21.62 -18.40 21.70
C TYR A 103 21.75 -19.39 22.87
N ASP A 104 22.98 -19.82 23.13
CA ASP A 104 23.36 -20.81 24.14
C ASP A 104 22.91 -22.26 23.90
N HIS A 105 22.26 -22.59 22.77
CA HIS A 105 21.89 -23.98 22.47
C HIS A 105 23.04 -24.73 21.79
N LEU A 106 23.79 -25.52 22.57
CA LEU A 106 24.81 -26.42 22.04
C LEU A 106 24.14 -27.71 21.55
N TYR A 107 24.34 -28.06 20.28
CA TYR A 107 23.92 -29.36 19.76
C TYR A 107 24.77 -30.48 20.40
N ASP A 108 24.10 -31.49 20.97
CA ASP A 108 24.77 -32.70 21.42
C ASP A 108 25.08 -33.61 20.20
N PRO A 109 26.36 -33.82 19.84
CA PRO A 109 26.73 -34.67 18.71
C PRO A 109 26.36 -36.15 18.91
N ALA A 110 26.03 -36.59 20.14
CA ALA A 110 25.62 -37.96 20.44
C ALA A 110 24.10 -38.21 20.33
N ALA A 111 23.28 -37.16 20.13
CA ALA A 111 21.82 -37.27 20.07
C ALA A 111 21.25 -37.63 18.67
N ARG A 112 22.07 -38.19 17.78
CA ARG A 112 21.67 -38.67 16.44
C ARG A 112 21.64 -40.18 16.35
#